data_AF-A0A7X6TF14-F1
#
_entry.id   AF-A0A7X6TF14-F1
#
_cell.length_a   1.000
_cell.length_b   1.000
_cell.length_c   1.000
_cell.angle_alpha   90.00
_cell.angle_beta   90.00
_cell.angle_gamma   90.00
#
_symmetry.space_group_name_H-M   'P 1'
#
loop_
_entity.id
_entity.type
_entity.pdbx_description
1 polymer ?
#
loop_
_entity_poly.entity_id
_entity_poly.type
_entity_poly.pdbx_seq_one_letter_code
_entity_poly.pdbx_strand_id
1 'polypeptide(L)'
;MPKYRKFIFSLLLTGLFCACQSPVIESLKLENLRLDSYEKEGARQVSLSWTMNAMTPRGINQEAYRILIASRPELLEKNAADLWDSGKVSAAKSYNIPYLGRPLQSDSSYYAKIMLWTNQGRSPWSETQNLVLPADRQVFSEPETVNRFDTYDLKLSNLVEAYKKATLEKYKKQTEVFVNMEAGQSWAESYMLDNRKLYLQWMDQIAAAQDEEGCLPMSVQIQPQAFLEVAQMLYRQYDETSQLKKHYSVMEKWLAYLWNNYGSDDYIMTANREAHYMLPAEEYSLNGKIYSTSAALISTAIFYRMCVIMEGFSTGLNYPDKTIYYADWADNLREAYNKQFYNSENQHYENNTLTANLVSLSLGLCEEKQAEKVFRHIEQSVAIEHKGKAACGDLGKQYLYRTLSAWGRADLTYRLASELKEVEGDFILWFFEHLCGLKSLESGFSHFSLDAVFPPGIYFAKTRMETRNGAISSSWIKTADDFVWQVIVPVNTKARFRYPAADIKDIYDDGRLIDQVEGVHILGLENGNVIMELVSGDYYFSGKLARIKPGIRKIKE
;
A
#
# COMPACT_ATOMS: atom_id res chain seq x y z
N MET A 1 -42.22 102.39 -13.22
CA MET A 1 -41.88 103.17 -12.01
C MET A 1 -43.04 103.04 -11.01
N PRO A 2 -42.90 103.16 -9.67
CA PRO A 2 -41.75 103.07 -8.73
C PRO A 2 -41.78 101.69 -7.97
N LYS A 3 -41.41 101.51 -6.68
CA LYS A 3 -40.07 101.52 -6.05
C LYS A 3 -40.00 100.55 -4.81
N TYR A 4 -39.06 99.59 -4.80
CA TYR A 4 -38.30 99.04 -3.64
C TYR A 4 -38.95 98.26 -2.44
N ARG A 5 -38.23 97.17 -2.05
CA ARG A 5 -37.74 96.77 -0.68
C ARG A 5 -38.49 95.76 0.24
N LYS A 6 -37.94 94.52 0.23
CA LYS A 6 -37.19 93.83 1.34
C LYS A 6 -37.90 92.99 2.44
N PHE A 7 -37.51 91.70 2.49
CA PHE A 7 -37.43 90.73 3.63
C PHE A 7 -38.75 90.36 4.36
N ILE A 8 -39.00 89.13 4.84
CA ILE A 8 -38.15 88.20 5.62
C ILE A 8 -38.29 86.70 5.19
N PHE A 9 -37.32 85.89 5.60
CA PHE A 9 -37.07 84.45 5.37
C PHE A 9 -38.02 83.44 6.07
N SER A 10 -38.16 82.24 5.49
CA SER A 10 -38.01 80.89 6.13
C SER A 10 -38.50 79.80 5.16
N LEU A 11 -37.92 78.59 5.00
CA LEU A 11 -36.54 78.09 5.14
C LEU A 11 -36.52 76.79 4.30
N LEU A 12 -35.61 76.65 3.32
CA LEU A 12 -35.62 75.53 2.38
C LEU A 12 -34.70 74.40 2.87
N LEU A 13 -35.25 73.23 3.15
CA LEU A 13 -34.51 72.05 3.59
C LEU A 13 -34.21 71.12 2.41
N THR A 14 -33.00 71.18 1.86
CA THR A 14 -32.47 70.17 0.92
C THR A 14 -31.05 69.80 1.31
N GLY A 15 -30.90 68.69 2.03
CA GLY A 15 -29.59 68.13 2.34
C GLY A 15 -28.96 67.47 1.10
N LEU A 16 -27.75 67.90 0.73
CA LEU A 16 -26.92 67.14 -0.22
C LEU A 16 -26.39 65.88 0.48
N PHE A 17 -26.85 64.71 0.05
CA PHE A 17 -26.13 63.46 0.32
C PHE A 17 -24.89 63.41 -0.59
N CYS A 18 -23.77 63.92 -0.09
CA CYS A 18 -22.47 63.71 -0.72
C CYS A 18 -22.03 62.26 -0.44
N ALA A 19 -22.08 61.39 -1.44
CA ALA A 19 -21.64 60.00 -1.31
C ALA A 19 -20.10 59.96 -1.17
N CYS A 20 -19.62 59.89 0.08
CA CYS A 20 -18.20 59.87 0.41
C CYS A 20 -17.56 58.57 -0.08
N GLN A 21 -16.97 58.59 -1.28
CA GLN A 21 -16.18 57.48 -1.80
C GLN A 21 -14.79 57.51 -1.20
N SER A 22 -14.36 56.41 -0.55
CA SER A 22 -12.99 56.26 -0.06
C SER A 22 -11.98 56.42 -1.21
N PRO A 23 -10.85 57.12 -1.00
CA PRO A 23 -9.82 57.29 -2.03
C PRO A 23 -9.29 55.91 -2.49
N VAL A 24 -8.95 55.80 -3.77
CA VAL A 24 -8.41 54.54 -4.33
C VAL A 24 -6.90 54.52 -4.19
N ILE A 25 -6.35 53.42 -3.68
CA ILE A 25 -4.92 53.18 -3.53
C ILE A 25 -4.48 52.22 -4.64
N GLU A 26 -3.99 52.77 -5.76
CA GLU A 26 -3.60 51.94 -6.93
C GLU A 26 -2.38 51.05 -6.67
N SER A 27 -1.52 51.41 -5.70
CA SER A 27 -0.38 50.60 -5.26
C SER A 27 -0.77 49.40 -4.37
N LEU A 28 -2.02 49.32 -3.90
CA LEU A 28 -2.50 48.23 -3.05
C LEU A 28 -2.89 47.02 -3.92
N LYS A 29 -1.90 46.21 -4.29
CA LYS A 29 -2.10 44.93 -4.99
C LYS A 29 -2.26 43.76 -4.00
N LEU A 30 -2.99 42.74 -4.45
CA LEU A 30 -3.29 41.51 -3.73
C LEU A 30 -2.53 40.34 -4.32
N GLU A 31 -2.13 39.40 -3.48
CA GLU A 31 -1.44 38.17 -3.86
C GLU A 31 -2.06 36.97 -3.16
N ASN A 32 -1.98 35.80 -3.80
CA ASN A 32 -2.37 34.50 -3.26
C ASN A 32 -3.83 34.44 -2.77
N LEU A 33 -4.80 34.91 -3.57
CA LEU A 33 -6.21 34.58 -3.31
C LEU A 33 -6.38 33.11 -3.62
N ARG A 34 -6.68 32.29 -2.62
CA ARG A 34 -6.78 30.84 -2.77
C ARG A 34 -8.11 30.31 -2.26
N LEU A 35 -8.51 29.17 -2.81
CA LEU A 35 -9.66 28.37 -2.39
C LEU A 35 -9.13 27.18 -1.56
N ASP A 36 -9.38 27.19 -0.26
CA ASP A 36 -9.05 26.11 0.66
C ASP A 36 -10.30 25.25 0.90
N SER A 37 -10.18 23.92 0.97
CA SER A 37 -11.31 23.05 1.38
C SER A 37 -10.92 22.10 2.52
N TYR A 38 -11.84 21.89 3.46
CA TYR A 38 -11.65 21.05 4.65
C TYR A 38 -12.94 20.32 5.03
N GLU A 39 -12.87 19.28 5.85
CA GLU A 39 -14.06 18.59 6.36
C GLU A 39 -14.51 19.13 7.72
N LYS A 40 -15.83 19.20 7.90
CA LYS A 40 -16.45 19.42 9.21
C LYS A 40 -17.75 18.63 9.30
N GLU A 41 -17.91 17.82 10.35
CA GLU A 41 -19.15 17.07 10.63
C GLU A 41 -19.60 16.19 9.44
N GLY A 42 -18.64 15.60 8.70
CA GLY A 42 -18.91 14.76 7.52
C GLY A 42 -19.24 15.51 6.23
N ALA A 43 -19.23 16.85 6.24
CA ALA A 43 -19.48 17.67 5.05
C ALA A 43 -18.22 18.47 4.65
N ARG A 44 -17.96 18.54 3.34
CA ARG A 44 -16.91 19.38 2.76
C ARG A 44 -17.28 20.86 2.91
N GLN A 45 -16.38 21.63 3.49
CA GLN A 45 -16.44 23.07 3.63
C GLN A 45 -15.43 23.71 2.68
N VAL A 46 -15.76 24.89 2.17
CA VAL A 46 -14.89 25.69 1.31
C VAL A 46 -14.68 27.06 1.95
N SER A 47 -13.45 27.56 1.91
CA SER A 47 -13.08 28.86 2.44
C SER A 47 -12.05 29.56 1.58
N LEU A 48 -11.94 30.87 1.71
CA LEU A 48 -10.96 31.68 1.00
C LEU A 48 -9.97 32.34 1.95
N SER A 49 -8.74 32.47 1.47
CA SER A 49 -7.62 33.13 2.13
C SER A 49 -6.87 34.01 1.12
N TRP A 50 -6.31 35.13 1.56
CA TRP A 50 -5.54 36.05 0.72
C TRP A 50 -4.49 36.83 1.51
N THR A 51 -3.52 37.40 0.79
CA THR A 51 -2.47 38.27 1.32
C THR A 51 -2.40 39.61 0.56
N MET A 52 -1.97 40.67 1.24
CA MET A 52 -1.59 41.92 0.58
C MET A 52 -0.14 41.81 0.10
N ASN A 53 0.16 42.34 -1.08
CA ASN A 53 1.49 42.25 -1.71
C ASN A 53 2.59 42.88 -0.83
N ALA A 54 3.80 42.32 -0.85
CA ALA A 54 4.93 42.74 0.00
C ALA A 54 5.38 44.21 -0.17
N MET A 55 5.03 44.86 -1.28
CA MET A 55 5.26 46.29 -1.55
C MET A 55 4.20 47.22 -0.95
N THR A 56 3.19 46.68 -0.25
CA THR A 56 2.16 47.47 0.42
C THR A 56 2.80 48.40 1.48
N PRO A 57 2.54 49.72 1.45
CA PRO A 57 3.07 50.65 2.43
C PRO A 57 2.80 50.24 3.89
N ARG A 58 3.81 50.37 4.75
CA ARG A 58 3.69 50.07 6.19
C ARG A 58 2.59 50.93 6.83
N GLY A 59 1.78 50.33 7.70
CA GLY A 59 0.68 51.02 8.40
C GLY A 59 -0.65 51.02 7.65
N ILE A 60 -0.77 50.30 6.52
CA ILE A 60 -2.05 49.97 5.88
C ILE A 60 -2.61 48.70 6.55
N ASN A 61 -3.83 48.80 7.09
CA ASN A 61 -4.58 47.71 7.71
C ASN A 61 -5.91 47.51 6.98
N GLN A 62 -6.26 46.27 6.64
CA GLN A 62 -7.58 45.93 6.09
C GLN A 62 -8.67 46.15 7.14
N GLU A 63 -9.76 46.79 6.74
CA GLU A 63 -10.96 47.02 7.56
C GLU A 63 -12.20 46.33 6.99
N ALA A 64 -12.26 46.12 5.66
CA ALA A 64 -13.33 45.39 4.99
C ALA A 64 -12.86 44.75 3.69
N TYR A 65 -13.63 43.80 3.18
CA TYR A 65 -13.43 43.18 1.86
C TYR A 65 -14.75 42.98 1.10
N ARG A 66 -14.66 42.71 -0.21
CA ARG A 66 -15.72 42.13 -1.03
C ARG A 66 -15.11 41.16 -2.03
N ILE A 67 -15.65 39.95 -2.09
CA ILE A 67 -15.23 38.85 -2.97
C ILE A 67 -16.32 38.62 -4.01
N LEU A 68 -15.90 38.41 -5.27
CA LEU A 68 -16.75 37.91 -6.35
C LEU A 68 -16.18 36.56 -6.82
N ILE A 69 -17.04 35.55 -6.97
CA ILE A 69 -16.71 34.24 -7.55
C ILE A 69 -17.72 33.91 -8.65
N ALA A 70 -17.21 33.52 -9.82
CA ALA A 70 -17.99 33.23 -11.01
C ALA A 70 -17.58 31.90 -11.67
N SER A 71 -18.51 31.29 -12.39
CA SER A 71 -18.26 30.09 -13.19
C SER A 71 -17.43 30.37 -14.46
N ARG A 72 -17.32 31.64 -14.89
CA ARG A 72 -16.59 32.07 -16.08
C ARG A 72 -15.96 33.46 -15.87
N PRO A 73 -14.81 33.77 -16.49
CA PRO A 73 -14.08 35.01 -16.22
C PRO A 73 -14.77 36.26 -16.76
N GLU A 74 -15.55 36.17 -17.83
CA GLU A 74 -16.19 37.32 -18.52
C GLU A 74 -17.29 37.98 -17.67
N LEU A 75 -17.81 37.27 -16.66
CA LEU A 75 -18.71 37.83 -15.65
C LEU A 75 -17.96 38.79 -14.72
N LEU A 76 -16.74 38.42 -14.32
CA LEU A 76 -15.91 39.23 -13.43
C LEU A 76 -15.39 40.49 -14.11
N GLU A 77 -15.16 40.49 -15.43
CA GLU A 77 -14.85 41.72 -16.19
C GLU A 77 -15.91 42.81 -15.97
N LYS A 78 -17.19 42.40 -15.88
CA LYS A 78 -18.35 43.27 -15.64
C LYS A 78 -18.60 43.55 -14.15
N ASN A 79 -17.73 43.08 -13.26
CA ASN A 79 -17.90 43.09 -11.80
C ASN A 79 -19.17 42.35 -11.32
N ALA A 80 -19.58 41.30 -12.05
CA ALA A 80 -20.72 40.46 -11.71
C ALA A 80 -20.28 39.04 -11.35
N ALA A 81 -21.10 38.34 -10.56
CA ALA A 81 -20.86 36.98 -10.13
C ALA A 81 -22.15 36.16 -10.15
N ASP A 82 -22.08 34.93 -10.63
CA ASP A 82 -23.20 33.97 -10.68
C ASP A 82 -23.16 32.93 -9.55
N LEU A 83 -21.98 32.69 -8.97
CA LEU A 83 -21.78 31.74 -7.87
C LEU A 83 -21.81 32.43 -6.51
N TRP A 84 -21.04 33.51 -6.32
CA TRP A 84 -21.01 34.26 -5.05
C TRP A 84 -20.58 35.72 -5.17
N ASP A 85 -21.29 36.59 -4.46
CA ASP A 85 -20.87 37.95 -4.13
C ASP A 85 -21.01 38.12 -2.62
N SER A 86 -19.90 38.37 -1.91
CA SER A 86 -19.94 38.50 -0.45
C SER A 86 -20.61 39.80 0.03
N GLY A 87 -20.84 40.77 -0.86
CA GLY A 87 -21.06 42.16 -0.47
C GLY A 87 -19.85 42.75 0.27
N LYS A 88 -19.96 43.99 0.76
CA LYS A 88 -18.92 44.59 1.61
C LYS A 88 -19.03 44.00 3.03
N VAL A 89 -18.05 43.20 3.42
CA VAL A 89 -17.94 42.61 4.76
C VAL A 89 -16.92 43.40 5.58
N SER A 90 -17.35 44.04 6.66
CA SER A 90 -16.49 44.79 7.58
C SER A 90 -15.71 43.86 8.51
N ALA A 91 -14.56 43.37 8.04
CA ALA A 91 -13.63 42.57 8.83
C ALA A 91 -12.17 42.75 8.36
N ALA A 92 -11.24 42.79 9.33
CA ALA A 92 -9.80 42.76 9.10
C ALA A 92 -9.24 41.35 8.79
N LYS A 93 -10.06 40.30 8.93
CA LYS A 93 -9.67 38.90 8.68
C LYS A 93 -9.50 38.64 7.18
N SER A 94 -8.42 37.96 6.80
CA SER A 94 -8.09 37.60 5.41
C SER A 94 -7.83 36.11 5.18
N TYR A 95 -8.19 35.25 6.14
CA TYR A 95 -7.92 33.81 6.11
C TYR A 95 -9.13 33.01 6.59
N ASN A 96 -9.32 31.80 6.05
CA ASN A 96 -10.42 30.89 6.38
C ASN A 96 -11.77 31.63 6.41
N ILE A 97 -12.08 32.37 5.33
CA ILE A 97 -13.36 33.05 5.15
C ILE A 97 -14.33 32.06 4.50
N PRO A 98 -15.43 31.64 5.18
CA PRO A 98 -16.35 30.66 4.62
C PRO A 98 -16.92 31.14 3.28
N TYR A 99 -16.95 30.25 2.30
CA TYR A 99 -17.69 30.47 1.06
C TYR A 99 -19.19 30.31 1.34
N LEU A 100 -19.98 31.34 1.05
CA LEU A 100 -21.43 31.40 1.33
C LEU A 100 -22.29 31.50 0.06
N GLY A 101 -21.74 31.09 -1.09
CA GLY A 101 -22.42 31.15 -2.38
C GLY A 101 -23.16 29.86 -2.74
N ARG A 102 -23.49 29.72 -4.03
CA ARG A 102 -24.08 28.49 -4.59
C ARG A 102 -23.10 27.33 -4.43
N PRO A 103 -23.55 26.10 -4.12
CA PRO A 103 -22.68 24.94 -4.02
C PRO A 103 -21.74 24.80 -5.21
N LEU A 104 -20.44 24.71 -4.93
CA LEU A 104 -19.42 24.49 -5.95
C LEU A 104 -19.37 22.99 -6.28
N GLN A 105 -19.33 22.67 -7.56
CA GLN A 105 -18.98 21.33 -8.03
C GLN A 105 -17.49 21.08 -7.83
N SER A 106 -17.16 19.86 -7.44
CA SER A 106 -15.79 19.37 -7.30
C SER A 106 -15.16 19.09 -8.66
N ASP A 107 -13.84 18.98 -8.69
CA ASP A 107 -13.04 18.80 -9.91
C ASP A 107 -13.34 19.87 -10.98
N SER A 108 -13.40 21.13 -10.54
CA SER A 108 -13.86 22.25 -11.35
C SER A 108 -13.04 23.51 -11.10
N SER A 109 -12.86 24.30 -12.17
CA SER A 109 -12.22 25.62 -12.12
C SER A 109 -13.25 26.72 -11.91
N TYR A 110 -12.89 27.69 -11.06
CA TYR A 110 -13.70 28.86 -10.71
C TYR A 110 -12.87 30.12 -10.85
N TYR A 111 -13.52 31.24 -11.14
CA TYR A 111 -12.84 32.52 -11.30
C TYR A 111 -13.20 33.41 -10.12
N ALA A 112 -12.22 34.06 -9.52
CA ALA A 112 -12.47 34.95 -8.39
C ALA A 112 -11.67 36.25 -8.46
N LYS A 113 -12.21 37.30 -7.83
CA LYS A 113 -11.47 38.53 -7.54
C LYS A 113 -11.97 39.20 -6.27
N ILE A 114 -11.13 40.02 -5.66
CA ILE A 114 -11.38 40.65 -4.37
C ILE A 114 -11.05 42.15 -4.37
N MET A 115 -11.78 42.93 -3.60
CA MET A 115 -11.54 44.35 -3.31
C MET A 115 -11.46 44.56 -1.79
N LEU A 116 -10.53 45.38 -1.33
CA LEU A 116 -10.35 45.72 0.07
C LEU A 116 -10.71 47.18 0.35
N TRP A 117 -11.13 47.45 1.58
CA TRP A 117 -11.06 48.76 2.22
C TRP A 117 -10.07 48.69 3.37
N THR A 118 -9.32 49.76 3.55
CA THR A 118 -8.28 49.91 4.56
C THR A 118 -8.45 51.24 5.28
N ASN A 119 -7.72 51.40 6.38
CA ASN A 119 -7.61 52.66 7.13
C ASN A 119 -7.11 53.87 6.32
N GLN A 120 -6.68 53.70 5.06
CA GLN A 120 -6.18 54.77 4.18
C GLN A 120 -6.98 54.93 2.88
N GLY A 121 -7.91 54.03 2.55
CA GLY A 121 -8.61 54.03 1.26
C GLY A 121 -9.18 52.67 0.86
N ARG A 122 -9.46 52.48 -0.44
CA ARG A 122 -9.86 51.18 -1.00
C ARG A 122 -8.89 50.74 -2.09
N SER A 123 -8.72 49.43 -2.27
CA SER A 123 -7.99 48.91 -3.43
C SER A 123 -8.83 49.06 -4.71
N PRO A 124 -8.20 49.00 -5.90
CA PRO A 124 -8.89 48.50 -7.09
C PRO A 124 -9.37 47.04 -6.87
N TRP A 125 -10.14 46.49 -7.80
CA TRP A 125 -10.31 45.04 -7.84
C TRP A 125 -8.97 44.36 -8.14
N SER A 126 -8.73 43.19 -7.54
CA SER A 126 -7.64 42.33 -7.98
C SER A 126 -7.81 41.91 -9.44
N GLU A 127 -6.71 41.45 -10.04
CA GLU A 127 -6.76 40.60 -11.22
C GLU A 127 -7.62 39.35 -10.93
N THR A 128 -8.25 38.81 -11.99
CA THR A 128 -9.05 37.58 -11.91
C THR A 128 -8.11 36.40 -11.73
N GLN A 129 -8.29 35.64 -10.64
CA GLN A 129 -7.52 34.43 -10.36
C GLN A 129 -8.37 33.20 -10.69
N ASN A 130 -7.74 32.19 -11.30
CA ASN A 130 -8.33 30.87 -11.48
C ASN A 130 -8.10 30.05 -10.21
N LEU A 131 -9.18 29.52 -9.63
CA LEU A 131 -9.23 28.76 -8.40
C LEU A 131 -9.78 27.37 -8.71
N VAL A 132 -8.96 26.33 -8.54
CA VAL A 132 -9.41 24.95 -8.72
C VAL A 132 -9.98 24.43 -7.40
N LEU A 133 -11.24 23.96 -7.40
CA LEU A 133 -11.73 23.08 -6.35
C LEU A 133 -11.45 21.64 -6.80
N PRO A 134 -10.50 20.91 -6.18
CA PRO A 134 -10.20 19.54 -6.57
C PRO A 134 -11.42 18.63 -6.36
N ALA A 135 -11.40 17.44 -6.97
CA ALA A 135 -12.37 16.38 -6.75
C ALA A 135 -12.70 16.20 -5.25
N ASP A 136 -13.92 15.77 -4.93
CA ASP A 136 -14.21 15.34 -3.56
C ASP A 136 -13.27 14.21 -3.19
N ARG A 137 -12.83 14.19 -1.91
CA ARG A 137 -12.06 13.07 -1.39
C ARG A 137 -12.78 11.79 -1.77
N GLN A 138 -12.10 10.96 -2.56
CA GLN A 138 -12.63 9.66 -2.91
C GLN A 138 -12.65 8.86 -1.61
N VAL A 139 -13.83 8.72 -1.01
CA VAL A 139 -14.02 7.89 0.17
C VAL A 139 -13.66 6.48 -0.26
N PHE A 140 -12.50 6.02 0.19
CA PHE A 140 -12.08 4.64 -0.01
C PHE A 140 -13.15 3.73 0.61
N SER A 141 -13.47 2.63 -0.05
CA SER A 141 -14.35 1.63 0.58
C SER A 141 -13.70 1.12 1.86
N GLU A 142 -14.37 1.30 3.00
CA GLU A 142 -13.99 0.63 4.24
C GLU A 142 -13.91 -0.89 3.97
N PRO A 143 -12.79 -1.56 4.25
CA PRO A 143 -12.70 -3.00 4.08
C PRO A 143 -13.66 -3.72 5.04
N GLU A 144 -14.32 -4.78 4.58
CA GLU A 144 -15.15 -5.62 5.45
C GLU A 144 -14.36 -6.81 6.02
N THR A 145 -14.72 -7.26 7.23
CA THR A 145 -14.12 -8.45 7.84
C THR A 145 -14.69 -9.72 7.23
N VAL A 146 -13.91 -10.43 6.42
CA VAL A 146 -14.37 -11.64 5.70
C VAL A 146 -13.85 -12.94 6.31
N ASN A 147 -12.63 -12.96 6.83
CA ASN A 147 -11.93 -14.21 7.16
C ASN A 147 -11.63 -14.32 8.66
N ARG A 148 -11.52 -15.57 9.18
CA ARG A 148 -11.40 -15.86 10.62
C ARG A 148 -10.15 -16.69 10.97
N PHE A 149 -9.40 -16.13 11.92
CA PHE A 149 -8.29 -16.72 12.71
C PHE A 149 -8.67 -17.59 13.93
N ASP A 150 -8.32 -18.89 14.00
CA ASP A 150 -8.13 -19.57 15.30
C ASP A 150 -6.91 -20.53 15.31
N THR A 151 -6.04 -20.43 16.33
CA THR A 151 -4.99 -21.44 16.66
C THR A 151 -4.98 -21.81 18.14
N TYR A 152 -4.29 -22.91 18.48
CA TYR A 152 -4.05 -23.35 19.85
C TYR A 152 -3.43 -22.27 20.74
N ASP A 153 -2.53 -21.45 20.20
CA ASP A 153 -2.02 -20.28 20.92
C ASP A 153 -3.03 -19.11 20.84
N LEU A 154 -3.81 -18.95 21.91
CA LEU A 154 -4.76 -17.84 22.07
C LEU A 154 -4.08 -16.47 22.02
N LYS A 155 -2.78 -16.34 22.37
CA LYS A 155 -2.05 -15.08 22.23
C LYS A 155 -1.95 -14.70 20.76
N LEU A 156 -1.52 -15.62 19.90
CA LEU A 156 -1.38 -15.37 18.46
C LEU A 156 -2.74 -15.08 17.81
N SER A 157 -3.77 -15.82 18.18
CA SER A 157 -5.15 -15.59 17.71
C SER A 157 -5.62 -14.15 18.07
N ASN A 158 -5.41 -13.73 19.32
CA ASN A 158 -5.78 -12.39 19.80
C ASN A 158 -4.96 -11.28 19.11
N LEU A 159 -3.68 -11.51 18.81
CA LEU A 159 -2.85 -10.51 18.13
C LEU A 159 -3.27 -10.30 16.66
N VAL A 160 -3.70 -11.34 15.95
CA VAL A 160 -4.24 -11.22 14.58
C VAL A 160 -5.55 -10.43 14.58
N GLU A 161 -6.49 -10.71 15.49
CA GLU A 161 -7.73 -9.93 15.61
C GLU A 161 -7.47 -8.48 16.09
N ALA A 162 -6.45 -8.25 16.93
CA ALA A 162 -6.02 -6.90 17.30
C ALA A 162 -5.45 -6.13 16.10
N TYR A 163 -4.60 -6.75 15.27
CA TYR A 163 -4.09 -6.16 14.03
C TYR A 163 -5.23 -5.81 13.06
N LYS A 164 -6.11 -6.78 12.78
CA LYS A 164 -7.30 -6.61 11.93
C LYS A 164 -8.17 -5.42 12.37
N LYS A 165 -8.43 -5.30 13.69
CA LYS A 165 -9.15 -4.15 14.25
C LYS A 165 -8.38 -2.83 14.11
N ALA A 166 -7.06 -2.83 14.36
CA ALA A 166 -6.22 -1.65 14.22
C ALA A 166 -6.17 -1.15 12.77
N THR A 167 -6.07 -2.07 11.79
CA THR A 167 -6.10 -1.79 10.35
C THR A 167 -7.43 -1.15 9.92
N LEU A 168 -8.57 -1.69 10.37
CA LEU A 168 -9.89 -1.09 10.10
C LEU A 168 -10.01 0.32 10.71
N GLU A 169 -9.53 0.50 11.94
CA GLU A 169 -9.53 1.81 12.60
C GLU A 169 -8.53 2.80 11.99
N LYS A 170 -7.44 2.34 11.37
CA LYS A 170 -6.57 3.14 10.50
C LYS A 170 -7.37 3.65 9.31
N TYR A 171 -8.00 2.75 8.53
CA TYR A 171 -8.73 3.12 7.32
C TYR A 171 -9.89 4.09 7.59
N LYS A 172 -10.69 3.90 8.66
CA LYS A 172 -11.75 4.85 9.05
C LYS A 172 -11.25 6.26 9.38
N LYS A 173 -10.01 6.39 9.86
CA LYS A 173 -9.41 7.66 10.27
C LYS A 173 -8.53 8.27 9.17
N GLN A 174 -8.31 7.55 8.08
CA GLN A 174 -7.38 7.94 7.05
C GLN A 174 -8.00 9.03 6.17
N THR A 175 -7.53 10.25 6.37
CA THR A 175 -7.99 11.44 5.64
C THR A 175 -6.99 11.90 4.57
N GLU A 176 -5.85 11.22 4.45
CA GLU A 176 -4.88 11.51 3.39
C GLU A 176 -5.30 10.86 2.08
N VAL A 177 -5.00 11.53 0.96
CA VAL A 177 -5.34 11.07 -0.40
C VAL A 177 -4.64 9.73 -0.70
N PHE A 178 -3.53 9.44 -0.04
CA PHE A 178 -2.72 8.27 -0.33
C PHE A 178 -2.44 7.46 0.94
N VAL A 179 -2.49 6.14 0.80
CA VAL A 179 -2.11 5.21 1.86
C VAL A 179 -0.62 4.90 1.70
N ASN A 180 0.21 5.31 2.66
CA ASN A 180 1.59 4.81 2.77
C ASN A 180 1.56 3.28 2.85
N MET A 181 2.33 2.62 1.99
CA MET A 181 2.18 1.19 1.71
C MET A 181 3.52 0.47 1.73
N GLU A 182 3.60 -0.55 2.58
CA GLU A 182 4.65 -1.55 2.52
C GLU A 182 4.18 -2.74 1.67
N ALA A 183 5.07 -3.33 0.89
CA ALA A 183 4.73 -4.41 -0.04
C ALA A 183 4.00 -5.59 0.63
N GLY A 184 4.51 -6.07 1.76
CA GLY A 184 3.91 -7.19 2.51
C GLY A 184 2.57 -6.86 3.17
N GLN A 185 2.23 -5.59 3.38
CA GLN A 185 0.99 -5.18 4.05
C GLN A 185 -0.25 -5.48 3.20
N SER A 186 -0.23 -5.17 1.90
CA SER A 186 -1.38 -5.38 1.01
C SER A 186 -1.78 -6.85 0.91
N TRP A 187 -0.78 -7.72 0.78
CA TRP A 187 -0.93 -9.17 0.83
C TRP A 187 -1.50 -9.64 2.18
N ALA A 188 -0.92 -9.20 3.30
CA ALA A 188 -1.37 -9.62 4.63
C ALA A 188 -2.83 -9.26 4.89
N GLU A 189 -3.23 -8.05 4.52
CA GLU A 189 -4.60 -7.57 4.68
C GLU A 189 -5.59 -8.32 3.78
N SER A 190 -5.20 -8.72 2.56
CA SER A 190 -6.09 -9.42 1.63
C SER A 190 -6.58 -10.78 2.18
N TYR A 191 -5.78 -11.42 3.03
CA TYR A 191 -6.17 -12.65 3.74
C TYR A 191 -7.13 -12.42 4.92
N MET A 192 -7.38 -11.19 5.35
CA MET A 192 -8.26 -10.87 6.49
C MET A 192 -9.49 -10.02 6.15
N LEU A 193 -9.36 -9.18 5.12
CA LEU A 193 -10.25 -8.07 4.79
C LEU A 193 -10.62 -8.09 3.30
N ASP A 194 -11.85 -7.74 2.95
CA ASP A 194 -12.16 -7.37 1.56
C ASP A 194 -11.63 -5.95 1.30
N ASN A 195 -10.33 -5.87 1.03
CA ASN A 195 -9.62 -4.64 0.72
C ASN A 195 -9.54 -4.37 -0.81
N ARG A 196 -10.11 -5.26 -1.64
CA ARG A 196 -10.00 -5.24 -3.10
C ARG A 196 -10.27 -3.85 -3.67
N LYS A 197 -11.46 -3.30 -3.42
CA LYS A 197 -11.91 -2.02 -3.99
C LYS A 197 -11.05 -0.83 -3.52
N LEU A 198 -10.58 -0.84 -2.28
CA LEU A 198 -9.62 0.14 -1.74
C LEU A 198 -8.32 0.10 -2.56
N TYR A 199 -7.76 -1.08 -2.80
CA TYR A 199 -6.51 -1.22 -3.55
C TYR A 199 -6.65 -0.91 -5.05
N LEU A 200 -7.80 -1.20 -5.67
CA LEU A 200 -8.10 -0.75 -7.04
C LEU A 200 -8.11 0.79 -7.14
N GLN A 201 -8.74 1.47 -6.18
CA GLN A 201 -8.78 2.94 -6.11
C GLN A 201 -7.38 3.53 -5.85
N TRP A 202 -6.61 2.94 -4.94
CA TRP A 202 -5.23 3.35 -4.66
C TRP A 202 -4.34 3.24 -5.90
N MET A 203 -4.40 2.12 -6.64
CA MET A 203 -3.63 1.96 -7.88
C MET A 203 -3.99 3.00 -8.93
N ASP A 204 -5.29 3.25 -9.12
CA ASP A 204 -5.77 4.26 -10.08
C ASP A 204 -5.25 5.67 -9.75
N GLN A 205 -5.18 6.04 -8.47
CA GLN A 205 -4.67 7.34 -8.03
C GLN A 205 -3.15 7.46 -8.16
N ILE A 206 -2.39 6.44 -7.78
CA ILE A 206 -0.92 6.43 -7.94
C ILE A 206 -0.52 6.47 -9.42
N ALA A 207 -1.23 5.73 -10.27
CA ALA A 207 -1.04 5.77 -11.72
C ALA A 207 -1.35 7.15 -12.32
N ALA A 208 -2.44 7.80 -11.90
CA ALA A 208 -2.82 9.13 -12.37
C ALA A 208 -1.87 10.25 -11.90
N ALA A 209 -1.04 9.98 -10.88
CA ALA A 209 -0.04 10.89 -10.34
C ALA A 209 1.40 10.59 -10.83
N GLN A 210 1.58 9.62 -11.74
CA GLN A 210 2.87 9.38 -12.38
C GLN A 210 3.21 10.54 -13.35
N ASP A 211 4.43 11.05 -13.29
CA ASP A 211 4.88 12.13 -14.18
C ASP A 211 5.34 11.64 -15.57
N GLU A 212 5.79 12.58 -16.41
CA GLU A 212 6.24 12.29 -17.77
C GLU A 212 7.52 11.44 -17.81
N GLU A 213 8.40 11.56 -16.80
CA GLU A 213 9.63 10.79 -16.66
C GLU A 213 9.39 9.36 -16.13
N GLY A 214 8.17 9.08 -15.64
CA GLY A 214 7.78 7.79 -15.08
C GLY A 214 7.85 7.71 -13.56
N CYS A 215 8.17 8.83 -12.88
CA CYS A 215 8.25 8.91 -11.43
C CYS A 215 6.86 8.80 -10.79
N LEU A 216 6.71 7.94 -9.78
CA LEU A 216 5.52 7.90 -8.92
C LEU A 216 5.55 9.06 -7.90
N PRO A 217 4.45 9.47 -7.25
CA PRO A 217 4.42 10.70 -6.44
C PRO A 217 5.20 10.62 -5.10
N MET A 218 6.23 11.48 -4.92
CA MET A 218 6.98 11.70 -3.66
C MET A 218 6.10 12.03 -2.44
N SER A 219 4.89 12.57 -2.65
CA SER A 219 3.97 12.95 -1.57
C SER A 219 3.42 11.76 -0.77
N VAL A 220 3.78 10.54 -1.19
CA VAL A 220 3.43 9.28 -0.56
C VAL A 220 4.72 8.52 -0.27
N GLN A 221 4.89 8.03 0.96
CA GLN A 221 6.03 7.18 1.31
C GLN A 221 5.75 5.76 0.80
N ILE A 222 5.99 5.54 -0.50
CA ILE A 222 5.81 4.27 -1.20
C ILE A 222 7.18 3.61 -1.36
N GLN A 223 7.33 2.40 -0.80
CA GLN A 223 8.50 1.56 -1.11
C GLN A 223 8.49 1.24 -2.62
N PRO A 224 9.65 1.22 -3.31
CA PRO A 224 9.68 1.23 -4.78
C PRO A 224 8.93 0.05 -5.41
N GLN A 225 8.89 -1.10 -4.75
CA GLN A 225 8.17 -2.29 -5.19
C GLN A 225 6.67 -2.34 -4.84
N ALA A 226 6.17 -1.44 -3.99
CA ALA A 226 4.80 -1.55 -3.45
C ALA A 226 3.70 -1.39 -4.51
N PHE A 227 3.89 -0.58 -5.56
CA PHE A 227 2.91 -0.47 -6.65
C PHE A 227 2.77 -1.78 -7.44
N LEU A 228 3.89 -2.47 -7.69
CA LEU A 228 3.91 -3.78 -8.36
C LEU A 228 3.37 -4.91 -7.45
N GLU A 229 3.72 -4.89 -6.16
CA GLU A 229 3.26 -5.89 -5.20
C GLU A 229 1.75 -5.77 -4.91
N VAL A 230 1.19 -4.56 -4.88
CA VAL A 230 -0.27 -4.34 -4.87
C VAL A 230 -0.92 -4.88 -6.15
N ALA A 231 -0.35 -4.61 -7.32
CA ALA A 231 -0.85 -5.18 -8.58
C ALA A 231 -0.81 -6.72 -8.57
N GLN A 232 0.24 -7.31 -7.97
CA GLN A 232 0.39 -8.76 -7.90
C GLN A 232 -0.60 -9.37 -6.92
N MET A 233 -0.79 -8.76 -5.75
CA MET A 233 -1.83 -9.13 -4.80
C MET A 233 -3.21 -9.09 -5.47
N LEU A 234 -3.57 -8.00 -6.14
CA LEU A 234 -4.87 -7.86 -6.82
C LEU A 234 -5.10 -8.92 -7.90
N TYR A 235 -4.09 -9.20 -8.73
CA TYR A 235 -4.14 -10.26 -9.74
C TYR A 235 -4.27 -11.66 -9.11
N ARG A 236 -3.45 -11.98 -8.10
CA ARG A 236 -3.36 -13.31 -7.51
C ARG A 236 -4.53 -13.65 -6.59
N GLN A 237 -4.98 -12.70 -5.77
CA GLN A 237 -6.07 -12.88 -4.81
C GLN A 237 -7.45 -12.74 -5.45
N TYR A 238 -7.62 -11.79 -6.40
CA TYR A 238 -8.95 -11.36 -6.88
C TYR A 238 -9.17 -11.51 -8.40
N ASP A 239 -8.19 -12.02 -9.15
CA ASP A 239 -8.26 -12.17 -10.63
C ASP A 239 -8.43 -10.82 -11.38
N GLU A 240 -7.82 -9.76 -10.86
CA GLU A 240 -7.90 -8.39 -11.43
C GLU A 240 -7.02 -8.17 -12.68
N THR A 241 -7.09 -9.11 -13.63
CA THR A 241 -6.33 -9.10 -14.89
C THR A 241 -6.58 -7.84 -15.73
N SER A 242 -7.78 -7.24 -15.65
CA SER A 242 -8.11 -5.98 -16.33
C SER A 242 -7.36 -4.78 -15.77
N GLN A 243 -7.23 -4.66 -14.44
CA GLN A 243 -6.48 -3.59 -13.78
C GLN A 243 -4.97 -3.80 -13.93
N LEU A 244 -4.51 -5.06 -13.90
CA LEU A 244 -3.13 -5.40 -14.26
C LEU A 244 -2.78 -4.91 -15.68
N LYS A 245 -3.67 -5.18 -16.66
CA LYS A 245 -3.49 -4.72 -18.05
C LYS A 245 -3.52 -3.20 -18.19
N LYS A 246 -4.40 -2.50 -17.45
CA LYS A 246 -4.52 -1.03 -17.46
C LYS A 246 -3.24 -0.35 -16.99
N HIS A 247 -2.63 -0.88 -15.93
CA HIS A 247 -1.49 -0.25 -15.25
C HIS A 247 -0.12 -0.82 -15.67
N TYR A 248 -0.07 -1.77 -16.61
CA TYR A 248 1.17 -2.39 -17.06
C TYR A 248 2.23 -1.36 -17.51
N SER A 249 1.86 -0.42 -18.38
CA SER A 249 2.77 0.63 -18.87
C SER A 249 3.23 1.63 -17.81
N VAL A 250 2.44 1.81 -16.74
CA VAL A 250 2.81 2.63 -15.56
C VAL A 250 3.95 1.95 -14.80
N MET A 251 3.85 0.63 -14.62
CA MET A 251 4.90 -0.18 -14.00
C MET A 251 6.17 -0.23 -14.88
N GLU A 252 6.04 -0.37 -16.20
CA GLU A 252 7.19 -0.31 -17.11
C GLU A 252 7.94 1.02 -17.01
N LYS A 253 7.22 2.15 -17.06
CA LYS A 253 7.78 3.49 -16.88
C LYS A 253 8.46 3.66 -15.52
N TRP A 254 7.86 3.13 -14.46
CA TRP A 254 8.42 3.22 -13.12
C TRP A 254 9.74 2.46 -12.99
N LEU A 255 9.82 1.23 -13.53
CA LEU A 255 11.09 0.48 -13.57
C LEU A 255 12.15 1.19 -14.41
N ALA A 256 11.77 1.80 -15.54
CA ALA A 256 12.70 2.59 -16.36
C ALA A 256 13.19 3.84 -15.61
N TYR A 257 12.31 4.56 -14.90
CA TYR A 257 12.70 5.69 -14.06
C TYR A 257 13.69 5.28 -12.96
N LEU A 258 13.39 4.19 -12.24
CA LEU A 258 14.29 3.66 -11.21
C LEU A 258 15.64 3.21 -11.81
N TRP A 259 15.63 2.52 -12.94
CA TRP A 259 16.87 2.12 -13.59
C TRP A 259 17.72 3.34 -13.99
N ASN A 260 17.12 4.33 -14.65
CA ASN A 260 17.84 5.51 -15.16
C ASN A 260 18.42 6.41 -14.04
N ASN A 261 17.85 6.38 -12.83
CA ASN A 261 18.29 7.22 -11.71
C ASN A 261 19.24 6.51 -10.72
N TYR A 262 19.22 5.17 -10.68
CA TYR A 262 19.91 4.39 -9.65
C TYR A 262 20.73 3.21 -10.20
N GLY A 263 20.39 2.67 -11.37
CA GLY A 263 21.10 1.56 -12.00
C GLY A 263 22.49 1.94 -12.49
N SER A 264 23.32 0.93 -12.76
CA SER A 264 24.66 1.07 -13.33
C SER A 264 24.87 0.06 -14.47
N ASP A 265 25.84 0.32 -15.34
CA ASP A 265 26.23 -0.60 -16.42
C ASP A 265 26.66 -2.00 -15.90
N ASP A 266 27.02 -2.12 -14.62
CA ASP A 266 27.37 -3.37 -13.95
C ASP A 266 26.15 -4.17 -13.43
N TYR A 267 24.90 -3.74 -13.70
CA TYR A 267 23.66 -4.35 -13.19
C TYR A 267 23.50 -4.28 -11.66
N ILE A 268 23.92 -3.16 -11.07
CA ILE A 268 23.85 -2.92 -9.62
C ILE A 268 23.13 -1.61 -9.35
N MET A 269 22.11 -1.66 -8.48
CA MET A 269 21.40 -0.47 -8.03
C MET A 269 22.22 0.27 -6.97
N THR A 270 22.43 1.57 -7.18
CA THR A 270 23.16 2.47 -6.29
C THR A 270 22.23 3.54 -5.74
N ALA A 271 22.32 3.83 -4.45
CA ALA A 271 21.57 4.93 -3.85
C ALA A 271 22.29 6.26 -4.12
N ASN A 272 22.01 6.91 -5.26
CA ASN A 272 22.43 8.29 -5.48
C ASN A 272 21.72 9.21 -4.46
N ARG A 273 22.47 10.12 -3.83
CA ARG A 273 22.02 10.86 -2.64
C ARG A 273 20.88 11.85 -2.88
N GLU A 274 20.62 12.22 -4.13
CA GLU A 274 19.64 13.25 -4.50
C GLU A 274 18.23 12.69 -4.78
N ALA A 275 18.08 11.36 -4.91
CA ALA A 275 16.81 10.72 -5.24
C ALA A 275 16.40 9.72 -4.13
N HIS A 276 15.18 9.87 -3.60
CA HIS A 276 14.77 9.26 -2.32
C HIS A 276 13.95 7.96 -2.41
N TYR A 277 13.82 7.35 -3.60
CA TYR A 277 12.93 6.20 -3.82
C TYR A 277 13.57 4.83 -3.63
N MET A 278 14.86 4.67 -3.95
CA MET A 278 15.52 3.38 -3.70
C MET A 278 15.84 3.21 -2.22
N LEU A 279 15.80 1.96 -1.78
CA LEU A 279 15.85 1.61 -0.37
C LEU A 279 17.24 1.91 0.23
N PRO A 280 17.29 2.59 1.39
CA PRO A 280 18.54 2.85 2.09
C PRO A 280 19.14 1.56 2.68
N ALA A 281 20.30 1.68 3.31
CA ALA A 281 20.85 0.61 4.12
C ALA A 281 19.88 0.28 5.28
N GLU A 282 19.64 -1.00 5.54
CA GLU A 282 18.82 -1.42 6.68
C GLU A 282 19.71 -1.54 7.92
N GLU A 283 19.50 -0.67 8.91
CA GLU A 283 20.18 -0.73 10.20
C GLU A 283 19.27 -1.26 11.31
N TYR A 284 19.76 -2.24 12.06
CA TYR A 284 19.06 -2.84 13.20
C TYR A 284 19.98 -2.96 14.41
N SER A 285 19.48 -2.61 15.60
CA SER A 285 20.23 -2.71 16.85
C SER A 285 19.67 -3.83 17.73
N LEU A 286 20.53 -4.79 18.09
CA LEU A 286 20.18 -5.87 19.01
C LEU A 286 21.27 -6.02 20.09
N ASN A 287 20.85 -5.92 21.35
CA ASN A 287 21.73 -6.00 22.53
C ASN A 287 22.95 -5.04 22.47
N GLY A 288 22.80 -3.87 21.84
CA GLY A 288 23.86 -2.87 21.70
C GLY A 288 24.82 -3.08 20.52
N LYS A 289 24.66 -4.15 19.72
CA LYS A 289 25.35 -4.32 18.44
C LYS A 289 24.44 -3.85 17.30
N ILE A 290 25.01 -3.05 16.39
CA ILE A 290 24.36 -2.64 15.15
C ILE A 290 24.69 -3.66 14.05
N TYR A 291 23.67 -4.00 13.28
CA TYR A 291 23.71 -4.79 12.06
C TYR A 291 23.26 -3.85 10.93
N SER A 292 24.07 -3.67 9.88
CA SER A 292 23.80 -2.72 8.80
C SER A 292 23.94 -3.46 7.48
N THR A 293 22.86 -3.57 6.71
CA THR A 293 22.82 -4.27 5.40
C THR A 293 22.89 -3.23 4.29
N SER A 294 23.78 -3.38 3.29
CA SER A 294 24.01 -2.27 2.36
C SER A 294 22.79 -1.92 1.50
N ALA A 295 22.67 -0.61 1.20
CA ALA A 295 21.65 -0.09 0.30
C ALA A 295 21.75 -0.72 -1.11
N ALA A 296 22.97 -1.02 -1.58
CA ALA A 296 23.19 -1.57 -2.92
C ALA A 296 22.71 -3.02 -3.03
N LEU A 297 22.98 -3.85 -2.02
CA LEU A 297 22.46 -5.21 -1.94
C LEU A 297 20.93 -5.19 -1.92
N ILE A 298 20.34 -4.45 -0.98
CA ILE A 298 18.89 -4.34 -0.82
C ILE A 298 18.22 -3.82 -2.11
N SER A 299 18.71 -2.72 -2.65
CA SER A 299 18.12 -2.07 -3.82
C SER A 299 18.20 -2.95 -5.07
N THR A 300 19.32 -3.65 -5.27
CA THR A 300 19.47 -4.55 -6.43
C THR A 300 18.54 -5.75 -6.32
N ALA A 301 18.43 -6.35 -5.12
CA ALA A 301 17.56 -7.49 -4.90
C ALA A 301 16.06 -7.15 -5.08
N ILE A 302 15.65 -5.96 -4.63
CA ILE A 302 14.26 -5.50 -4.79
C ILE A 302 13.97 -5.07 -6.24
N PHE A 303 14.96 -4.53 -6.97
CA PHE A 303 14.81 -4.28 -8.41
C PHE A 303 14.71 -5.58 -9.22
N TYR A 304 15.53 -6.59 -8.91
CA TYR A 304 15.38 -7.94 -9.45
C TYR A 304 13.97 -8.51 -9.20
N ARG A 305 13.45 -8.40 -7.97
CA ARG A 305 12.09 -8.85 -7.63
C ARG A 305 11.03 -8.14 -8.48
N MET A 306 11.18 -6.84 -8.73
CA MET A 306 10.29 -6.11 -9.64
C MET A 306 10.35 -6.62 -11.08
N CYS A 307 11.53 -6.99 -11.60
CA CYS A 307 11.67 -7.63 -12.91
C CYS A 307 10.94 -8.99 -12.97
N VAL A 308 11.13 -9.85 -11.97
CA VAL A 308 10.42 -11.15 -11.87
C VAL A 308 8.89 -10.97 -11.78
N ILE A 309 8.41 -9.95 -11.07
CA ILE A 309 6.98 -9.61 -11.07
C ILE A 309 6.49 -9.23 -12.48
N MET A 310 7.26 -8.42 -13.22
CA MET A 310 6.92 -7.98 -14.58
C MET A 310 7.02 -9.11 -15.63
N GLU A 311 7.90 -10.09 -15.44
CA GLU A 311 7.94 -11.36 -16.19
C GLU A 311 6.67 -12.17 -15.95
N GLY A 312 6.27 -12.36 -14.68
CA GLY A 312 5.03 -13.04 -14.32
C GLY A 312 3.78 -12.36 -14.88
N PHE A 313 3.75 -11.02 -14.86
CA PHE A 313 2.66 -10.22 -15.44
C PHE A 313 2.60 -10.29 -16.96
N SER A 314 3.73 -10.15 -17.65
CA SER A 314 3.77 -10.30 -19.12
C SER A 314 3.36 -11.70 -19.56
N THR A 315 3.77 -12.73 -18.82
CA THR A 315 3.32 -14.11 -19.03
C THR A 315 1.81 -14.25 -18.88
N GLY A 316 1.24 -13.76 -17.76
CA GLY A 316 -0.21 -13.80 -17.51
C GLY A 316 -1.05 -12.97 -18.50
N LEU A 317 -0.49 -11.89 -19.05
CA LEU A 317 -1.12 -11.05 -20.08
C LEU A 317 -0.87 -11.54 -21.52
N ASN A 318 -0.07 -12.61 -21.70
CA ASN A 318 0.39 -13.12 -23.00
C ASN A 318 1.12 -12.07 -23.85
N TYR A 319 2.14 -11.42 -23.26
CA TYR A 319 3.05 -10.46 -23.90
C TYR A 319 4.46 -11.08 -24.05
N PRO A 320 4.68 -12.01 -24.99
CA PRO A 320 5.88 -12.86 -25.03
C PRO A 320 7.20 -12.08 -25.13
N ASP A 321 7.24 -11.01 -25.93
CA ASP A 321 8.43 -10.16 -26.05
C ASP A 321 8.81 -9.49 -24.72
N LYS A 322 7.81 -9.16 -23.89
CA LYS A 322 8.00 -8.59 -22.56
C LYS A 322 8.36 -9.65 -21.52
N THR A 323 7.85 -10.87 -21.65
CA THR A 323 8.28 -12.01 -20.84
C THR A 323 9.77 -12.26 -21.01
N ILE A 324 10.23 -12.39 -22.27
CA ILE A 324 11.65 -12.59 -22.58
C ILE A 324 12.49 -11.41 -22.06
N TYR A 325 12.07 -10.17 -22.35
CA TYR A 325 12.77 -8.97 -21.89
C TYR A 325 12.95 -8.92 -20.37
N TYR A 326 11.90 -9.20 -19.58
CA TYR A 326 12.00 -9.15 -18.12
C TYR A 326 12.72 -10.36 -17.51
N ALA A 327 12.67 -11.53 -18.15
CA ALA A 327 13.49 -12.68 -17.79
C ALA A 327 14.99 -12.39 -18.01
N ASP A 328 15.37 -11.85 -19.18
CA ASP A 328 16.74 -11.44 -19.48
C ASP A 328 17.25 -10.40 -18.46
N TRP A 329 16.41 -9.42 -18.08
CA TRP A 329 16.74 -8.46 -17.02
C TRP A 329 16.97 -9.14 -15.67
N ALA A 330 16.10 -10.05 -15.26
CA ALA A 330 16.23 -10.78 -14.00
C ALA A 330 17.51 -11.63 -13.99
N ASP A 331 17.84 -12.32 -15.07
CA ASP A 331 19.06 -13.13 -15.18
C ASP A 331 20.34 -12.29 -15.11
N ASN A 332 20.42 -11.18 -15.86
CA ASN A 332 21.58 -10.28 -15.81
C ASN A 332 21.78 -9.67 -14.41
N LEU A 333 20.70 -9.20 -13.77
CA LEU A 333 20.72 -8.70 -12.39
C LEU A 333 21.19 -9.79 -11.41
N ARG A 334 20.72 -11.03 -11.56
CA ARG A 334 21.10 -12.16 -10.71
C ARG A 334 22.56 -12.54 -10.87
N GLU A 335 23.11 -12.55 -12.09
CA GLU A 335 24.53 -12.84 -12.32
C GLU A 335 25.41 -11.76 -11.66
N ALA A 336 25.14 -10.48 -11.93
CA ALA A 336 25.86 -9.36 -11.34
C ALA A 336 25.76 -9.33 -9.80
N TYR A 337 24.56 -9.54 -9.26
CA TYR A 337 24.31 -9.62 -7.84
C TYR A 337 25.15 -10.71 -7.16
N ASN A 338 25.19 -11.92 -7.71
CA ASN A 338 26.01 -13.00 -7.15
C ASN A 338 27.50 -12.71 -7.29
N LYS A 339 27.94 -12.17 -8.43
CA LYS A 339 29.33 -11.76 -8.67
C LYS A 339 29.82 -10.70 -7.67
N GLN A 340 28.97 -9.76 -7.27
CA GLN A 340 29.33 -8.71 -6.32
C GLN A 340 29.14 -9.12 -4.85
N PHE A 341 28.01 -9.76 -4.50
CA PHE A 341 27.60 -9.93 -3.11
C PHE A 341 27.79 -11.33 -2.55
N TYR A 342 27.92 -12.40 -3.34
CA TYR A 342 28.11 -13.75 -2.79
C TYR A 342 29.58 -14.01 -2.44
N ASN A 343 29.87 -14.24 -1.16
CA ASN A 343 31.19 -14.65 -0.71
C ASN A 343 31.36 -16.17 -0.86
N SER A 344 32.13 -16.62 -1.85
CA SER A 344 32.32 -18.04 -2.14
C SER A 344 33.15 -18.80 -1.10
N GLU A 345 34.04 -18.11 -0.37
CA GLU A 345 34.87 -18.71 0.69
C GLU A 345 34.04 -18.99 1.94
N ASN A 346 33.27 -17.99 2.39
CA ASN A 346 32.51 -18.01 3.65
C ASN A 346 31.03 -18.42 3.48
N GLN A 347 30.56 -18.51 2.23
CA GLN A 347 29.29 -19.10 1.82
C GLN A 347 28.04 -18.34 2.32
N HIS A 348 28.15 -17.02 2.36
CA HIS A 348 27.08 -16.07 2.73
C HIS A 348 27.10 -14.85 1.81
N TYR A 349 26.05 -14.02 1.88
CA TYR A 349 26.01 -12.74 1.20
C TYR A 349 26.64 -11.62 2.03
N GLU A 350 27.38 -10.74 1.34
CA GLU A 350 28.04 -9.52 1.83
C GLU A 350 28.66 -9.69 3.23
N ASN A 351 28.12 -9.02 4.24
CA ASN A 351 28.63 -8.92 5.59
C ASN A 351 27.96 -9.91 6.57
N ASN A 352 27.29 -10.93 6.03
CA ASN A 352 26.58 -11.98 6.76
C ASN A 352 25.47 -11.48 7.71
N THR A 353 24.87 -10.32 7.40
CA THR A 353 23.65 -9.88 8.09
C THR A 353 22.49 -10.84 7.81
N LEU A 354 21.53 -10.90 8.75
CA LEU A 354 20.34 -11.74 8.61
C LEU A 354 19.54 -11.33 7.36
N THR A 355 19.39 -10.03 7.12
CA THR A 355 18.70 -9.46 5.95
C THR A 355 19.40 -9.77 4.64
N ALA A 356 20.73 -9.61 4.54
CA ALA A 356 21.48 -9.93 3.32
C ALA A 356 21.23 -11.37 2.86
N ASN A 357 21.32 -12.34 3.78
CA ASN A 357 21.10 -13.74 3.45
C ASN A 357 19.61 -14.05 3.20
N LEU A 358 18.69 -13.50 4.01
CA LEU A 358 17.24 -13.70 3.83
C LEU A 358 16.78 -13.24 2.46
N VAL A 359 17.04 -11.98 2.11
CA VAL A 359 16.60 -11.37 0.84
C VAL A 359 17.21 -12.10 -0.36
N SER A 360 18.49 -12.48 -0.28
CA SER A 360 19.16 -13.24 -1.35
C SER A 360 18.57 -14.65 -1.53
N LEU A 361 18.18 -15.31 -0.44
CA LEU A 361 17.65 -16.68 -0.49
C LEU A 361 16.16 -16.72 -0.84
N SER A 362 15.37 -15.78 -0.31
CA SER A 362 13.91 -15.77 -0.41
C SER A 362 13.39 -15.29 -1.76
N LEU A 363 14.19 -14.51 -2.49
CA LEU A 363 13.89 -13.94 -3.80
C LEU A 363 14.56 -14.72 -4.95
N GLY A 364 15.01 -15.96 -4.75
CA GLY A 364 15.60 -16.77 -5.83
C GLY A 364 16.94 -16.27 -6.42
N LEU A 365 17.53 -15.20 -5.86
CA LEU A 365 18.86 -14.69 -6.25
C LEU A 365 19.97 -15.71 -5.93
N CYS A 366 19.85 -16.43 -4.82
CA CYS A 366 20.81 -17.44 -4.42
C CYS A 366 20.72 -18.69 -5.30
N GLU A 367 21.86 -19.12 -5.86
CA GLU A 367 21.90 -20.33 -6.67
C GLU A 367 21.56 -21.58 -5.83
N GLU A 368 20.85 -22.54 -6.43
CA GLU A 368 20.42 -23.78 -5.75
C GLU A 368 21.60 -24.55 -5.09
N LYS A 369 22.78 -24.51 -5.71
CA LYS A 369 24.01 -25.16 -5.21
C LYS A 369 24.60 -24.52 -3.94
N GLN A 370 24.17 -23.29 -3.60
CA GLN A 370 24.63 -22.50 -2.46
C GLN A 370 23.55 -22.38 -1.37
N ALA A 371 22.28 -22.48 -1.75
CA ALA A 371 21.11 -22.18 -0.94
C ALA A 371 21.10 -22.85 0.46
N GLU A 372 21.50 -24.12 0.58
CA GLU A 372 21.58 -24.79 1.90
C GLU A 372 22.62 -24.15 2.83
N LYS A 373 23.75 -23.68 2.29
CA LYS A 373 24.83 -23.06 3.08
C LYS A 373 24.43 -21.66 3.54
N VAL A 374 23.78 -20.90 2.67
CA VAL A 374 23.21 -19.58 2.98
C VAL A 374 22.10 -19.72 4.02
N PHE A 375 21.25 -20.75 3.91
CA PHE A 375 20.24 -21.04 4.93
C PHE A 375 20.85 -21.38 6.29
N ARG A 376 21.96 -22.14 6.35
CA ARG A 376 22.66 -22.41 7.62
C ARG A 376 23.16 -21.14 8.31
N HIS A 377 23.53 -20.08 7.59
CA HIS A 377 23.87 -18.78 8.20
C HIS A 377 22.63 -18.06 8.79
N ILE A 378 21.49 -18.09 8.09
CA ILE A 378 20.20 -17.58 8.60
C ILE A 378 19.80 -18.33 9.88
N GLU A 379 19.89 -19.67 9.85
CA GLU A 379 19.60 -20.56 10.97
C GLU A 379 20.54 -20.31 12.15
N GLN A 380 21.85 -20.20 11.92
CA GLN A 380 22.87 -19.94 12.92
C GLN A 380 22.64 -18.60 13.63
N SER A 381 22.39 -17.54 12.85
CA SER A 381 22.05 -16.19 13.34
C SER A 381 20.85 -16.25 14.29
N VAL A 382 19.69 -16.71 13.80
CA VAL A 382 18.44 -16.72 14.59
C VAL A 382 18.51 -17.68 15.77
N ALA A 383 18.94 -18.93 15.57
CA ALA A 383 18.84 -19.98 16.58
C ALA A 383 19.92 -19.91 17.65
N ILE A 384 21.17 -19.58 17.26
CA ILE A 384 22.36 -19.74 18.12
C ILE A 384 22.88 -18.37 18.57
N GLU A 385 23.17 -17.45 17.65
CA GLU A 385 23.76 -16.14 17.98
C GLU A 385 22.78 -15.25 18.73
N HIS A 386 21.55 -15.15 18.23
CA HIS A 386 20.50 -14.29 18.78
C HIS A 386 19.50 -15.04 19.68
N LYS A 387 19.71 -16.34 19.88
CA LYS A 387 18.97 -17.20 20.82
C LYS A 387 17.45 -17.20 20.63
N GLY A 388 17.00 -17.22 19.38
CA GLY A 388 15.59 -17.16 19.00
C GLY A 388 15.03 -15.75 18.82
N LYS A 389 15.90 -14.77 18.49
CA LYS A 389 15.50 -13.40 18.12
C LYS A 389 15.95 -13.10 16.68
N ALA A 390 15.28 -12.17 16.04
CA ALA A 390 15.69 -11.65 14.73
C ALA A 390 16.65 -10.46 14.90
N ALA A 391 17.75 -10.45 14.14
CA ALA A 391 18.68 -9.33 14.04
C ALA A 391 18.57 -8.64 12.68
N CYS A 392 17.35 -8.23 12.33
CA CYS A 392 17.01 -7.56 11.07
C CYS A 392 15.95 -6.48 11.30
N GLY A 393 15.95 -5.46 10.43
CA GLY A 393 14.88 -4.49 10.34
C GLY A 393 13.67 -5.03 9.58
N ASP A 394 12.77 -4.13 9.21
CA ASP A 394 11.45 -4.48 8.70
C ASP A 394 11.47 -5.12 7.30
N LEU A 395 12.48 -4.82 6.47
CA LEU A 395 12.64 -5.52 5.19
C LEU A 395 13.11 -6.96 5.41
N GLY A 396 14.07 -7.20 6.30
CA GLY A 396 14.48 -8.56 6.64
C GLY A 396 13.33 -9.38 7.23
N LYS A 397 12.49 -8.78 8.08
CA LYS A 397 11.30 -9.42 8.63
C LYS A 397 10.28 -9.83 7.55
N GLN A 398 10.11 -9.06 6.47
CA GLN A 398 9.21 -9.39 5.35
C GLN A 398 9.49 -10.74 4.67
N TYR A 399 10.65 -11.36 4.92
CA TYR A 399 11.01 -12.67 4.38
C TYR A 399 11.30 -13.72 5.45
N LEU A 400 11.44 -13.33 6.72
CA LEU A 400 11.96 -14.17 7.80
C LEU A 400 11.09 -15.39 8.09
N TYR A 401 9.81 -15.18 8.38
CA TYR A 401 8.92 -16.24 8.87
C TYR A 401 8.64 -17.29 7.79
N ARG A 402 8.38 -16.83 6.57
CA ARG A 402 8.15 -17.67 5.39
C ARG A 402 9.40 -18.45 4.99
N THR A 403 10.58 -17.82 4.97
CA THR A 403 11.86 -18.50 4.65
C THR A 403 12.18 -19.59 5.68
N LEU A 404 12.15 -19.27 6.98
CA LEU A 404 12.40 -20.26 8.04
C LEU A 404 11.46 -21.47 7.91
N SER A 405 10.19 -21.25 7.62
CA SER A 405 9.21 -22.35 7.51
C SER A 405 9.30 -23.14 6.20
N ALA A 406 9.61 -22.50 5.07
CA ALA A 406 9.92 -23.21 3.82
C ALA A 406 11.13 -24.13 4.00
N TRP A 407 12.15 -23.68 4.71
CA TRP A 407 13.37 -24.44 4.99
C TRP A 407 13.28 -25.37 6.22
N GLY A 408 12.05 -25.70 6.66
CA GLY A 408 11.81 -26.70 7.70
C GLY A 408 12.00 -26.23 9.15
N ARG A 409 12.42 -24.98 9.39
CA ARG A 409 12.57 -24.36 10.71
C ARG A 409 11.32 -23.59 11.17
N ALA A 410 10.15 -24.20 10.96
CA ALA A 410 8.88 -23.67 11.44
C ALA A 410 8.81 -23.60 12.99
N ASP A 411 9.67 -24.34 13.70
CA ASP A 411 9.89 -24.22 15.15
C ASP A 411 10.53 -22.88 15.55
N LEU A 412 11.47 -22.35 14.76
CA LEU A 412 12.03 -21.00 14.97
C LEU A 412 11.00 -19.93 14.64
N THR A 413 10.21 -20.13 13.59
CA THR A 413 9.13 -19.21 13.23
C THR A 413 8.11 -19.09 14.37
N TYR A 414 7.65 -20.21 14.92
CA TYR A 414 6.74 -20.20 16.08
C TYR A 414 7.39 -19.60 17.33
N ARG A 415 8.69 -19.85 17.59
CA ARG A 415 9.40 -19.21 18.72
C ARG A 415 9.41 -17.69 18.59
N LEU A 416 9.80 -17.16 17.43
CA LEU A 416 9.80 -15.73 17.15
C LEU A 416 8.40 -15.14 17.30
N ALA A 417 7.38 -15.80 16.73
CA ALA A 417 5.99 -15.40 16.85
C ALA A 417 5.49 -15.36 18.30
N SER A 418 5.84 -16.37 19.11
CA SER A 418 5.41 -16.47 20.52
C SER A 418 5.96 -15.34 21.40
N GLU A 419 7.06 -14.69 20.99
CA GLU A 419 7.64 -13.53 21.66
C GLU A 419 7.04 -12.18 21.21
N LEU A 420 6.27 -12.15 20.11
CA LEU A 420 5.67 -10.92 19.59
C LEU A 420 4.77 -10.23 20.63
N LYS A 421 4.81 -8.90 20.65
CA LYS A 421 3.88 -8.06 21.45
C LYS A 421 2.76 -7.48 20.60
N GLU A 422 3.06 -7.28 19.32
CA GLU A 422 2.17 -6.81 18.25
C GLU A 422 2.50 -7.64 17.02
N VAL A 423 1.54 -7.80 16.10
CA VAL A 423 1.71 -8.59 14.88
C VAL A 423 2.03 -7.68 13.70
N GLU A 424 2.96 -8.12 12.86
CA GLU A 424 3.36 -7.47 11.61
C GLU A 424 2.78 -8.24 10.41
N GLY A 425 2.67 -7.60 9.24
CA GLY A 425 2.03 -8.19 8.05
C GLY A 425 2.61 -9.55 7.63
N ASP A 426 3.94 -9.73 7.64
CA ASP A 426 4.55 -11.01 7.21
C ASP A 426 4.23 -12.17 8.16
N PHE A 427 3.97 -11.92 9.45
CA PHE A 427 3.51 -12.98 10.35
C PHE A 427 2.12 -13.48 9.94
N ILE A 428 1.26 -12.59 9.45
CA ILE A 428 -0.08 -12.93 8.96
C ILE A 428 0.05 -13.76 7.67
N LEU A 429 0.96 -13.37 6.76
CA LEU A 429 1.25 -14.16 5.56
C LEU A 429 1.79 -15.55 5.90
N TRP A 430 2.74 -15.65 6.81
CA TRP A 430 3.20 -16.93 7.32
C TRP A 430 2.05 -17.76 7.90
N PHE A 431 1.16 -17.12 8.67
CA PHE A 431 0.03 -17.81 9.27
C PHE A 431 -0.87 -18.45 8.18
N PHE A 432 -1.35 -17.70 7.20
CA PHE A 432 -2.21 -18.25 6.15
C PHE A 432 -1.44 -19.22 5.23
N GLU A 433 -0.32 -18.80 4.66
CA GLU A 433 0.41 -19.54 3.62
C GLU A 433 1.19 -20.75 4.13
N HIS A 434 1.65 -20.73 5.39
CA HIS A 434 2.44 -21.82 5.97
C HIS A 434 1.70 -22.52 7.11
N LEU A 435 1.17 -21.84 8.13
CA LEU A 435 0.55 -22.56 9.25
C LEU A 435 -0.77 -23.24 8.83
N CYS A 436 -1.60 -22.56 8.04
CA CYS A 436 -2.75 -23.19 7.38
C CYS A 436 -2.44 -23.74 5.98
N GLY A 437 -1.27 -23.42 5.41
CA GLY A 437 -0.81 -23.95 4.13
C GLY A 437 -1.52 -23.38 2.90
N LEU A 438 -2.38 -22.38 3.08
CA LEU A 438 -3.33 -21.85 2.10
C LEU A 438 -2.69 -20.70 1.32
N LYS A 439 -2.38 -20.94 0.03
CA LYS A 439 -1.71 -19.96 -0.84
C LYS A 439 -2.20 -20.10 -2.29
N SER A 440 -2.54 -19.01 -2.98
CA SER A 440 -2.94 -19.10 -4.39
C SER A 440 -1.77 -19.55 -5.27
N LEU A 441 -2.04 -20.45 -6.24
CA LEU A 441 -1.08 -20.92 -7.25
C LEU A 441 -1.33 -20.30 -8.63
N GLU A 442 -2.60 -20.04 -8.95
CA GLU A 442 -3.06 -19.32 -10.16
C GLU A 442 -3.82 -18.03 -9.75
N SER A 443 -4.46 -17.30 -10.67
CA SER A 443 -5.23 -16.09 -10.30
C SER A 443 -6.57 -16.43 -9.64
N GLY A 444 -6.98 -15.61 -8.67
CA GLY A 444 -8.29 -15.72 -7.99
C GLY A 444 -8.57 -17.06 -7.31
N PHE A 445 -7.53 -17.79 -6.89
CA PHE A 445 -7.63 -19.16 -6.36
C PHE A 445 -8.34 -20.16 -7.29
N SER A 446 -8.27 -19.97 -8.62
CA SER A 446 -8.65 -21.01 -9.59
C SER A 446 -7.90 -22.34 -9.33
N HIS A 447 -6.64 -22.22 -8.92
CA HIS A 447 -5.82 -23.29 -8.37
C HIS A 447 -5.03 -22.76 -7.18
N PHE A 448 -4.98 -23.51 -6.08
CA PHE A 448 -4.28 -23.11 -4.86
C PHE A 448 -3.56 -24.27 -4.18
N SER A 449 -2.67 -23.93 -3.25
CA SER A 449 -1.89 -24.86 -2.44
C SER A 449 -2.55 -25.07 -1.09
N LEU A 450 -2.41 -26.28 -0.57
CA LEU A 450 -2.70 -26.67 0.81
C LEU A 450 -1.48 -27.44 1.35
N ASP A 451 -0.50 -26.68 1.86
CA ASP A 451 0.83 -27.17 2.26
C ASP A 451 1.20 -26.69 3.67
N ALA A 452 0.47 -27.14 4.70
CA ALA A 452 0.66 -26.66 6.07
C ALA A 452 1.98 -27.12 6.71
N VAL A 453 2.59 -26.29 7.56
CA VAL A 453 3.65 -26.67 8.51
C VAL A 453 3.05 -26.94 9.89
N PHE A 454 3.65 -27.84 10.66
CA PHE A 454 3.13 -28.28 11.96
C PHE A 454 4.13 -28.04 13.11
N PRO A 455 4.42 -26.79 13.51
CA PRO A 455 5.40 -26.49 14.56
C PRO A 455 5.18 -27.29 15.86
N PRO A 456 6.25 -27.61 16.61
CA PRO A 456 6.11 -28.10 17.98
C PRO A 456 5.39 -27.07 18.84
N GLY A 457 4.38 -27.50 19.62
CA GLY A 457 3.62 -26.64 20.54
C GLY A 457 2.34 -26.02 19.99
N ILE A 458 2.08 -26.08 18.67
CA ILE A 458 0.77 -25.75 18.09
C ILE A 458 0.01 -27.04 17.79
N TYR A 459 -1.18 -27.23 18.37
CA TYR A 459 -1.98 -28.46 18.18
C TYR A 459 -3.13 -28.31 17.18
N PHE A 460 -3.54 -27.09 16.86
CA PHE A 460 -4.48 -26.83 15.77
C PHE A 460 -4.22 -25.47 15.11
N ALA A 461 -4.61 -25.36 13.84
CA ALA A 461 -4.78 -24.09 13.14
C ALA A 461 -5.98 -24.20 12.21
N LYS A 462 -6.81 -23.15 12.17
CA LYS A 462 -8.04 -23.10 11.38
C LYS A 462 -8.09 -21.81 10.59
N THR A 463 -8.30 -21.92 9.29
CA THR A 463 -8.68 -20.78 8.45
C THR A 463 -9.88 -21.12 7.58
N ARG A 464 -10.72 -20.11 7.35
CA ARG A 464 -11.76 -20.09 6.34
C ARG A 464 -11.71 -18.74 5.65
N MET A 465 -11.59 -18.77 4.33
CA MET A 465 -11.40 -17.60 3.47
C MET A 465 -12.50 -17.54 2.43
N GLU A 466 -13.23 -16.44 2.36
CA GLU A 466 -14.24 -16.23 1.32
C GLU A 466 -13.56 -15.77 0.01
N THR A 467 -13.89 -16.41 -1.11
CA THR A 467 -13.40 -16.04 -2.45
C THR A 467 -14.56 -15.87 -3.42
N ARG A 468 -14.28 -15.35 -4.62
CA ARG A 468 -15.26 -15.22 -5.71
C ARG A 468 -15.94 -16.54 -6.08
N ASN A 469 -15.24 -17.68 -5.92
CA ASN A 469 -15.77 -19.00 -6.27
C ASN A 469 -16.45 -19.72 -5.09
N GLY A 470 -16.36 -19.15 -3.88
CA GLY A 470 -16.88 -19.71 -2.63
C GLY A 470 -15.82 -19.75 -1.52
N ALA A 471 -16.18 -20.34 -0.39
CA ALA A 471 -15.31 -20.42 0.78
C ALA A 471 -14.24 -21.51 0.61
N ILE A 472 -12.97 -21.16 0.75
CA ILE A 472 -11.88 -22.11 0.94
C ILE A 472 -11.68 -22.34 2.44
N SER A 473 -11.43 -23.57 2.87
CA SER A 473 -11.08 -23.87 4.25
C SER A 473 -9.84 -24.76 4.33
N SER A 474 -8.99 -24.50 5.31
CA SER A 474 -7.87 -25.36 5.71
C SER A 474 -7.79 -25.36 7.23
N SER A 475 -8.27 -26.44 7.84
CA SER A 475 -8.43 -26.53 9.30
C SER A 475 -7.94 -27.88 9.81
N TRP A 476 -6.79 -27.89 10.48
CA TRP A 476 -6.18 -29.11 11.00
C TRP A 476 -6.07 -29.14 12.53
N ILE A 477 -6.09 -30.36 13.07
CA ILE A 477 -5.90 -30.69 14.47
C ILE A 477 -4.96 -31.90 14.55
N LYS A 478 -3.93 -31.84 15.39
CA LYS A 478 -3.04 -32.97 15.70
C LYS A 478 -3.01 -33.27 17.21
N THR A 479 -3.00 -34.56 17.55
CA THR A 479 -2.72 -35.07 18.90
C THR A 479 -1.38 -35.80 18.90
N ALA A 480 -1.13 -36.67 19.89
CA ALA A 480 0.01 -37.58 19.87
C ALA A 480 -0.17 -38.76 18.89
N ASP A 481 -1.42 -39.16 18.66
CA ASP A 481 -1.79 -40.40 17.98
C ASP A 481 -2.64 -40.18 16.71
N ASP A 482 -3.36 -39.05 16.64
CA ASP A 482 -4.32 -38.72 15.58
C ASP A 482 -3.97 -37.42 14.86
N PHE A 483 -4.28 -37.37 13.56
CA PHE A 483 -4.27 -36.16 12.76
C PHE A 483 -5.55 -36.08 11.93
N VAL A 484 -6.18 -34.89 11.94
CA VAL A 484 -7.41 -34.58 11.21
C VAL A 484 -7.20 -33.26 10.46
N TRP A 485 -7.63 -33.21 9.21
CA TRP A 485 -7.60 -32.00 8.38
C TRP A 485 -8.89 -31.86 7.58
N GLN A 486 -9.67 -30.85 7.94
CA GLN A 486 -10.87 -30.42 7.22
C GLN A 486 -10.47 -29.45 6.11
N VAL A 487 -10.91 -29.74 4.89
CA VAL A 487 -10.61 -28.95 3.69
C VAL A 487 -11.91 -28.68 2.94
N ILE A 488 -12.06 -27.45 2.43
CA ILE A 488 -13.15 -27.09 1.50
C ILE A 488 -12.50 -26.53 0.24
N VAL A 489 -12.84 -27.12 -0.91
CA VAL A 489 -12.42 -26.66 -2.25
C VAL A 489 -13.66 -26.18 -3.00
N PRO A 490 -13.79 -24.88 -3.31
CA PRO A 490 -14.94 -24.33 -4.02
C PRO A 490 -15.16 -24.90 -5.43
N VAL A 491 -16.39 -24.79 -5.93
CA VAL A 491 -16.73 -25.13 -7.32
C VAL A 491 -15.89 -24.34 -8.32
N ASN A 492 -15.54 -24.99 -9.44
CA ASN A 492 -14.63 -24.45 -10.46
C ASN A 492 -13.21 -24.11 -9.96
N THR A 493 -12.78 -24.66 -8.84
CA THR A 493 -11.40 -24.57 -8.34
C THR A 493 -10.80 -25.95 -8.07
N LYS A 494 -9.48 -25.99 -7.87
CA LYS A 494 -8.72 -27.19 -7.49
C LYS A 494 -7.60 -26.84 -6.51
N ALA A 495 -7.16 -27.82 -5.73
CA ALA A 495 -6.14 -27.63 -4.70
C ALA A 495 -5.03 -28.68 -4.76
N ARG A 496 -3.78 -28.23 -4.92
CA ARG A 496 -2.60 -29.07 -4.70
C ARG A 496 -2.38 -29.25 -3.20
N PHE A 497 -2.68 -30.45 -2.70
CA PHE A 497 -2.64 -30.79 -1.29
C PHE A 497 -1.41 -31.63 -0.96
N ARG A 498 -0.64 -31.22 0.06
CA ARG A 498 0.47 -32.00 0.63
C ARG A 498 0.06 -32.53 2.01
N TYR A 499 -0.21 -33.84 2.08
CA TYR A 499 -0.56 -34.51 3.33
C TYR A 499 0.64 -35.22 3.96
N PRO A 500 0.92 -35.05 5.27
CA PRO A 500 2.09 -35.60 5.94
C PRO A 500 1.93 -37.10 6.29
N ALA A 501 1.99 -37.97 5.28
CA ALA A 501 1.95 -39.43 5.42
C ALA A 501 3.05 -40.14 4.60
N ALA A 502 3.45 -41.33 5.06
CA ALA A 502 4.53 -42.12 4.46
C ALA A 502 4.04 -43.11 3.38
N ASP A 503 2.79 -43.58 3.47
CA ASP A 503 2.09 -44.38 2.46
C ASP A 503 0.68 -43.78 2.27
N ILE A 504 0.09 -43.93 1.08
CA ILE A 504 -1.30 -43.53 0.80
C ILE A 504 -2.30 -44.29 1.69
N LYS A 505 -1.96 -45.51 2.14
CA LYS A 505 -2.79 -46.36 3.01
C LYS A 505 -2.96 -45.82 4.43
N ASP A 506 -2.17 -44.83 4.83
CA ASP A 506 -2.25 -44.16 6.13
C ASP A 506 -3.25 -42.99 6.13
N ILE A 507 -3.89 -42.68 4.99
CA ILE A 507 -4.79 -41.55 4.78
C ILE A 507 -6.22 -42.05 4.48
N TYR A 508 -7.19 -41.44 5.16
CA TYR A 508 -8.61 -41.73 5.03
C TYR A 508 -9.41 -40.43 4.86
N ASP A 509 -10.48 -40.46 4.06
CA ASP A 509 -11.52 -39.43 4.00
C ASP A 509 -12.84 -40.04 4.47
N ASP A 510 -13.43 -39.49 5.55
CA ASP A 510 -14.61 -40.06 6.25
C ASP A 510 -14.56 -41.60 6.41
N GLY A 511 -13.38 -42.12 6.77
CA GLY A 511 -13.12 -43.56 6.97
C GLY A 511 -12.89 -44.39 5.71
N ARG A 512 -12.96 -43.82 4.50
CA ARG A 512 -12.59 -44.48 3.23
C ARG A 512 -11.11 -44.26 2.94
N LEU A 513 -10.42 -45.27 2.40
CA LEU A 513 -9.03 -45.10 1.94
C LEU A 513 -8.93 -44.05 0.84
N ILE A 514 -7.91 -43.20 0.90
CA ILE A 514 -7.75 -42.02 0.04
C ILE A 514 -7.77 -42.33 -1.47
N ASP A 515 -7.35 -43.53 -1.88
CA ASP A 515 -7.32 -43.97 -3.28
C ASP A 515 -8.70 -44.36 -3.85
N GLN A 516 -9.74 -44.35 -3.01
CA GLN A 516 -11.13 -44.65 -3.36
C GLN A 516 -12.04 -43.41 -3.26
N VAL A 517 -11.48 -42.23 -2.97
CA VAL A 517 -12.23 -40.99 -2.74
C VAL A 517 -12.43 -40.26 -4.07
N GLU A 518 -13.69 -39.97 -4.41
CA GLU A 518 -14.01 -39.22 -5.62
C GLU A 518 -13.47 -37.79 -5.53
N GLY A 519 -12.90 -37.30 -6.63
CA GLY A 519 -12.30 -35.96 -6.69
C GLY A 519 -10.90 -35.83 -6.06
N VAL A 520 -10.31 -36.92 -5.56
CA VAL A 520 -8.91 -36.97 -5.14
C VAL A 520 -8.05 -37.62 -6.22
N HIS A 521 -6.96 -36.97 -6.61
CA HIS A 521 -6.00 -37.51 -7.57
C HIS A 521 -4.60 -37.55 -6.94
N ILE A 522 -4.08 -38.76 -6.68
CA ILE A 522 -2.71 -38.94 -6.14
C ILE A 522 -1.69 -38.58 -7.22
N LEU A 523 -0.82 -37.60 -6.95
CA LEU A 523 0.25 -37.17 -7.84
C LEU A 523 1.58 -37.87 -7.54
N GLY A 524 1.81 -38.31 -6.30
CA GLY A 524 3.00 -39.07 -5.92
C GLY A 524 3.39 -38.91 -4.45
N LEU A 525 4.59 -39.36 -4.09
CA LEU A 525 5.17 -39.20 -2.76
C LEU A 525 6.44 -38.35 -2.84
N GLU A 526 6.53 -37.31 -2.00
CA GLU A 526 7.67 -36.40 -1.92
C GLU A 526 8.10 -36.20 -0.45
N ASN A 527 9.35 -36.52 -0.11
CA ASN A 527 9.96 -36.21 1.20
C ASN A 527 9.14 -36.64 2.44
N GLY A 528 8.46 -37.80 2.37
CA GLY A 528 7.60 -38.30 3.45
C GLY A 528 6.20 -37.67 3.52
N ASN A 529 5.73 -37.14 2.39
CA ASN A 529 4.36 -36.63 2.22
C ASN A 529 3.73 -37.27 0.98
N VAL A 530 2.40 -37.42 1.00
CA VAL A 530 1.61 -37.73 -0.19
C VAL A 530 1.17 -36.42 -0.83
N ILE A 531 1.40 -36.29 -2.14
CA ILE A 531 1.01 -35.14 -2.94
C ILE A 531 -0.24 -35.50 -3.73
N MET A 532 -1.25 -34.63 -3.68
CA MET A 532 -2.56 -34.84 -4.29
C MET A 532 -3.03 -33.57 -5.01
N GLU A 533 -3.88 -33.74 -6.01
CA GLU A 533 -4.75 -32.70 -6.56
C GLU A 533 -6.17 -33.01 -6.07
N LEU A 534 -6.82 -32.04 -5.44
CA LEU A 534 -8.22 -32.10 -5.01
C LEU A 534 -9.06 -31.26 -5.98
N VAL A 535 -10.19 -31.78 -6.44
CA VAL A 535 -11.20 -30.97 -7.15
C VAL A 535 -12.16 -30.33 -6.14
N SER A 536 -13.21 -29.66 -6.60
CA SER A 536 -14.24 -29.08 -5.74
C SER A 536 -14.93 -30.12 -4.85
N GLY A 537 -14.96 -29.89 -3.54
CA GLY A 537 -15.55 -30.79 -2.55
C GLY A 537 -15.27 -30.38 -1.11
N ASP A 538 -16.00 -31.00 -0.18
CA ASP A 538 -15.78 -30.92 1.26
C ASP A 538 -15.10 -32.22 1.71
N TYR A 539 -13.90 -32.12 2.29
CA TYR A 539 -13.07 -33.27 2.67
C TYR A 539 -12.78 -33.30 4.17
N TYR A 540 -12.79 -34.50 4.75
CA TYR A 540 -12.47 -34.80 6.15
C TYR A 540 -11.33 -35.81 6.21
N PHE A 541 -10.10 -35.33 5.97
CA PHE A 541 -8.93 -36.19 6.01
C PHE A 541 -8.58 -36.59 7.44
N SER A 542 -8.26 -37.86 7.63
CA SER A 542 -7.82 -38.42 8.90
C SER A 542 -6.71 -39.46 8.67
N GLY A 543 -5.84 -39.64 9.67
CA GLY A 543 -4.75 -40.60 9.61
C GLY A 543 -3.71 -40.38 10.69
N LYS A 544 -2.55 -41.01 10.53
CA LYS A 544 -1.39 -40.79 11.42
C LYS A 544 -0.42 -39.81 10.78
N LEU A 545 -0.10 -38.73 11.48
CA LEU A 545 0.94 -37.80 11.06
C LEU A 545 2.28 -38.54 11.01
N ALA A 546 2.89 -38.63 9.83
CA ALA A 546 4.22 -39.19 9.70
C ALA A 546 5.22 -38.39 10.57
N ARG A 547 6.17 -39.08 11.21
CA ARG A 547 7.30 -38.45 11.92
C ARG A 547 8.32 -37.90 10.92
N ILE A 548 7.90 -36.90 10.16
CA ILE A 548 8.70 -36.23 9.14
C ILE A 548 9.83 -35.47 9.84
N LYS A 549 11.08 -35.82 9.55
CA LYS A 549 12.22 -34.96 9.87
C LYS A 549 12.03 -33.65 9.09
N PRO A 550 12.27 -32.46 9.69
CA PRO A 550 12.10 -31.19 8.99
C PRO A 550 12.90 -31.20 7.69
N GLY A 551 12.18 -31.28 6.57
CA GLY A 551 12.72 -31.35 5.23
C GLY A 551 12.62 -29.98 4.56
N ILE A 552 13.65 -29.63 3.79
CA ILE A 552 13.67 -28.40 2.99
C ILE A 552 12.57 -28.50 1.93
N ARG A 553 11.60 -27.58 1.97
CA ARG A 553 10.66 -27.39 0.86
C ARG A 553 11.40 -26.59 -0.21
N LYS A 554 11.51 -27.13 -1.43
CA LYS A 554 12.00 -26.36 -2.56
C LYS A 554 11.03 -25.20 -2.81
N ILE A 555 11.51 -23.98 -2.64
CA ILE A 555 10.83 -22.79 -3.14
C ILE A 555 10.95 -22.86 -4.66
N LYS A 556 9.85 -23.18 -5.34
CA LYS A 556 9.63 -22.74 -6.72
C LYS A 556 8.73 -21.53 -6.60
N GLU A 557 9.24 -20.38 -7.06
CA GLU A 557 8.48 -19.12 -7.11
C GLU A 557 7.31 -19.19 -8.10
#